data_AF-A0A1B9AXB0-F1
#
_entry.id   AF-A0A1B9AXB0-F1
#
_cell.length_a   1.000
_cell.length_b   1.000
_cell.length_c   1.000
_cell.angle_alpha   90.00
_cell.angle_beta   90.00
_cell.angle_gamma   90.00
#
_symmetry.space_group_name_H-M   'P 1'
#
loop_
_entity.id
_entity.type
_entity.pdbx_description
1 polymer ?
#
loop_
_entity_poly.entity_id
_entity_poly.type
_entity_poly.pdbx_seq_one_letter_code
_entity_poly.pdbx_strand_id
1 'polypeptide(L)'
;MNKFSSAEFTNLTPAVIKMDNLTYLMTDEVLGTNEVEQQIGKIIRIQEIVSYTEDQNPYKSPSKIFKVKDASIKDAIAIKVNDKLYKANSKQ
;
A
#
# COMPACT_ATOMS: atom_id res chain seq x y z
N MET A 1 7.11 -15.79 -13.80
CA MET A 1 6.38 -15.20 -12.64
C MET A 1 6.86 -13.76 -12.50
N ASN A 2 6.08 -12.78 -12.94
CA ASN A 2 6.39 -11.37 -12.65
C ASN A 2 6.06 -11.15 -11.17
N LYS A 3 7.08 -11.31 -10.32
CA LYS A 3 7.01 -10.85 -8.93
C LYS A 3 7.03 -9.33 -9.01
N PHE A 4 5.88 -8.69 -8.78
CA PHE A 4 5.87 -7.33 -8.29
C PHE A 4 6.89 -7.30 -7.13
N SER A 5 7.92 -6.46 -7.20
CA SER A 5 9.04 -6.58 -6.26
C SER A 5 9.23 -5.31 -5.45
N SER A 6 8.84 -4.18 -6.05
CA SER A 6 9.21 -2.86 -5.60
C SER A 6 8.07 -1.90 -5.89
N ALA A 7 7.75 -1.05 -4.93
CA ALA A 7 6.76 -0.01 -5.08
C ALA A 7 7.24 1.30 -4.45
N GLU A 8 6.72 2.39 -4.99
CA GLU A 8 6.87 3.74 -4.44
C GLU A 8 5.58 4.13 -3.71
N PHE A 9 5.72 4.82 -2.57
CA PHE A 9 4.60 5.28 -1.75
C PHE A 9 4.69 6.80 -1.57
N THR A 10 3.61 7.54 -1.81
CA THR A 10 3.55 8.97 -1.46
C THR A 10 2.91 9.16 -0.09
N ASN A 11 3.40 10.13 0.69
CA ASN A 11 2.80 10.46 1.98
C ASN A 11 1.63 11.48 1.86
N LEU A 12 0.89 11.44 0.76
CA LEU A 12 -0.34 12.24 0.60
C LEU A 12 -1.51 11.58 1.30
N THR A 13 -2.57 12.32 1.61
CA THR A 13 -3.83 11.76 2.11
C THR A 13 -4.94 11.94 1.06
N PRO A 14 -5.43 10.86 0.43
CA PRO A 14 -4.97 9.47 0.54
C PRO A 14 -3.63 9.20 -0.16
N ALA A 15 -2.90 8.18 0.33
CA ALA A 15 -1.59 7.82 -0.18
C ALA A 15 -1.69 7.18 -1.57
N VAL A 16 -0.70 7.46 -2.43
CA VAL A 16 -0.60 6.86 -3.76
C VAL A 16 0.51 5.82 -3.74
N ILE A 17 0.21 4.63 -4.24
CA ILE A 17 1.17 3.52 -4.36
C ILE A 17 1.38 3.23 -5.84
N LYS A 18 2.62 3.31 -6.30
CA LYS A 18 3.00 2.94 -7.67
C LYS A 18 3.78 1.64 -7.65
N MET A 19 3.30 0.64 -8.37
CA MET A 19 3.92 -0.68 -8.43
C MET A 19 3.84 -1.19 -9.87
N ASP A 20 5.00 -1.30 -10.53
CA ASP A 20 5.11 -1.51 -11.98
C ASP A 20 4.25 -0.49 -12.77
N ASN A 21 3.33 -0.95 -13.61
CA ASN A 21 2.43 -0.12 -14.41
C ASN A 21 1.09 0.17 -13.72
N LEU A 22 0.95 -0.17 -12.43
CA LEU A 22 -0.28 0.00 -11.68
C LEU A 22 -0.13 1.12 -10.65
N THR A 23 -1.16 1.95 -10.55
CA THR A 23 -1.26 3.01 -9.54
C THR A 23 -2.46 2.70 -8.66
N TYR A 24 -2.24 2.70 -7.35
CA TYR A 24 -3.28 2.46 -6.35
C TYR A 24 -3.46 3.69 -5.48
N LEU A 25 -4.68 3.87 -4.98
CA LEU A 25 -5.04 4.85 -3.98
C LEU A 25 -5.41 4.13 -2.69
N MET A 26 -4.72 4.45 -1.60
CA MET A 26 -5.01 3.88 -0.29
C MET A 26 -6.36 4.36 0.24
N THR A 27 -7.10 3.48 0.90
CA THR A 27 -8.36 3.79 1.56
C THR A 27 -8.20 3.74 3.08
N ASP A 28 -9.21 4.19 3.81
CA ASP A 28 -9.25 4.07 5.27
C ASP A 28 -9.70 2.66 5.74
N GLU A 29 -9.97 1.75 4.80
CA GLU A 29 -10.38 0.37 5.09
C GLU A 29 -9.18 -0.44 5.59
N VAL A 30 -9.27 -0.90 6.85
CA VAL A 30 -8.28 -1.78 7.48
C VAL A 30 -8.73 -3.22 7.36
N LEU A 31 -7.86 -4.07 6.81
CA LEU A 31 -8.09 -5.49 6.60
C LEU A 31 -7.50 -6.32 7.74
N GLY A 32 -8.17 -7.42 8.06
CA GLY A 32 -7.67 -8.49 8.89
C GLY A 32 -6.62 -9.35 8.16
N THR A 33 -5.81 -10.08 8.92
CA THR A 33 -4.79 -11.00 8.36
C THR A 33 -5.39 -12.17 7.57
N ASN A 34 -6.66 -12.51 7.82
CA ASN A 34 -7.43 -13.54 7.10
C ASN A 34 -8.02 -13.05 5.76
N GLU A 35 -7.95 -11.74 5.50
CA GLU A 35 -8.45 -11.09 4.28
C GLU A 35 -7.34 -10.82 3.26
N VAL A 36 -6.10 -11.21 3.58
CA VAL A 36 -4.93 -11.11 2.71
C VAL A 36 -4.29 -12.48 2.51
N GLU A 37 -3.59 -12.64 1.39
CA GLU A 37 -2.86 -13.85 1.04
C GLU A 37 -1.34 -13.62 1.16
N GLN A 38 -0.55 -14.16 0.22
CA GLN A 38 0.90 -13.99 0.20
C GLN A 38 1.33 -12.52 0.05
N GLN A 39 2.50 -12.23 0.60
CA GLN A 39 3.22 -11.00 0.27
C GLN A 39 3.59 -11.02 -1.22
N ILE A 40 3.19 -9.97 -1.93
CA ILE A 40 3.44 -9.81 -3.37
C ILE A 40 4.41 -8.70 -3.68
N GLY A 41 4.88 -7.91 -2.70
CA GLY A 41 5.79 -6.80 -2.94
C GLY A 41 6.24 -6.10 -1.66
N LYS A 42 6.99 -5.02 -1.82
CA LYS A 42 7.39 -4.12 -0.73
C LYS A 42 7.56 -2.68 -1.23
N ILE A 43 7.33 -1.73 -0.33
CA ILE A 43 7.68 -0.33 -0.51
C ILE A 43 9.20 -0.22 -0.36
N ILE A 44 9.87 0.26 -1.40
CA ILE A 44 11.32 0.50 -1.37
C ILE A 44 11.66 1.98 -1.32
N ARG A 45 10.68 2.84 -1.59
CA ARG A 45 10.83 4.29 -1.64
C ARG A 45 9.57 4.96 -1.13
N ILE A 46 9.77 5.93 -0.24
CA ILE A 46 8.73 6.85 0.20
C ILE A 46 9.04 8.20 -0.45
N GLN A 47 8.09 8.74 -1.18
CA GLN A 47 8.13 10.10 -1.70
C GLN A 47 7.47 11.02 -0.66
N GLU A 48 8.31 11.78 0.04
CA GLU A 48 7.87 12.78 1.00
C GLU A 48 7.47 14.06 0.25
N ILE A 49 6.17 14.35 0.26
CA ILE A 49 5.56 15.53 -0.36
C ILE A 49 5.01 16.46 0.74
N VAL A 50 4.44 15.89 1.80
CA VAL A 50 3.92 16.61 2.96
C VAL A 50 4.86 16.41 4.14
N SER A 51 5.19 17.49 4.85
CA SER A 51 5.93 17.38 6.11
C SER A 51 4.95 17.18 7.26
N TYR A 52 5.02 16.02 7.91
CA TYR A 52 4.27 15.74 9.14
C TYR A 52 5.19 15.88 10.34
N THR A 53 4.64 16.32 11.47
CA THR A 53 5.31 16.08 12.75
C THR A 53 5.28 14.58 13.05
N GLU A 54 6.23 14.12 13.87
CA GLU A 54 6.36 12.70 14.18
C GLU A 54 5.05 12.12 14.73
N ASP A 55 4.33 12.85 15.59
CA ASP A 55 3.10 12.36 16.20
C ASP A 55 1.87 12.44 15.28
N GLN A 56 1.98 13.16 14.17
CA GLN A 56 0.86 13.39 13.23
C GLN A 56 1.01 12.62 11.92
N ASN A 57 2.13 11.93 11.68
CA ASN A 57 2.36 11.23 10.43
C ASN A 57 1.46 9.97 10.33
N PRO A 58 0.43 9.96 9.46
CA PRO A 58 -0.46 8.81 9.32
C PRO A 58 0.25 7.61 8.67
N TYR A 59 1.43 7.80 8.08
CA TYR A 59 2.17 6.83 7.27
C TYR A 59 3.62 6.65 7.73
N LYS A 60 3.88 6.54 9.04
CA LYS A 60 5.22 6.39 9.61
C LYS A 60 6.05 5.24 9.03
N SER A 61 5.44 4.13 8.63
CA SER A 61 6.20 2.94 8.20
C SER A 61 5.48 2.06 7.17
N PRO A 62 5.19 2.58 5.95
CA PRO A 62 4.70 1.76 4.86
C PRO A 62 5.79 0.76 4.44
N SER A 63 5.43 -0.53 4.32
CA SER A 63 6.44 -1.59 4.19
C SER A 63 6.07 -2.70 3.21
N LYS A 64 5.21 -3.64 3.61
CA LYS A 64 4.91 -4.85 2.83
C LYS A 64 3.63 -4.67 2.02
N ILE A 65 3.58 -5.27 0.83
CA ILE A 65 2.38 -5.32 0.01
C ILE A 65 1.90 -6.78 -0.07
N PHE A 66 0.62 -6.99 0.15
CA PHE A 66 -0.04 -8.30 0.11
C PHE A 66 -1.17 -8.31 -0.93
N LYS A 67 -1.45 -9.50 -1.46
CA LYS A 67 -2.65 -9.72 -2.27
C LYS A 67 -3.88 -9.73 -1.35
N VAL A 68 -4.94 -9.03 -1.74
CA VAL A 68 -6.25 -9.10 -1.08
C VAL A 68 -6.95 -10.39 -1.53
N LYS A 69 -7.56 -11.09 -0.58
CA LYS A 69 -8.30 -12.33 -0.86
C LYS A 69 -9.49 -12.02 -1.77
N ASP A 70 -9.80 -12.94 -2.69
CA ASP A 70 -10.92 -12.85 -3.63
C ASP A 70 -10.89 -11.61 -4.57
N ALA A 71 -9.76 -10.89 -4.63
CA ALA A 71 -9.53 -9.77 -5.54
C ALA A 71 -8.31 -10.00 -6.44
N SER A 72 -8.37 -9.48 -7.67
CA SER A 72 -7.20 -9.42 -8.54
C SER A 72 -6.24 -8.34 -8.05
N ILE A 73 -4.93 -8.57 -8.21
CA ILE A 73 -3.90 -7.55 -7.94
C ILE A 73 -4.13 -6.30 -8.79
N LYS A 74 -4.76 -6.42 -9.98
CA LYS A 74 -5.10 -5.27 -10.83
C LYS A 74 -6.21 -4.39 -10.25
N ASP A 75 -7.00 -4.91 -9.31
CA ASP A 75 -8.16 -4.23 -8.74
C ASP A 75 -7.81 -3.68 -7.35
N ALA A 76 -7.22 -4.52 -6.49
CA ALA A 76 -6.90 -4.15 -5.12
C ALA A 76 -5.65 -4.86 -4.56
N ILE A 77 -4.97 -4.17 -3.66
CA ILE A 77 -3.86 -4.67 -2.86
C ILE A 77 -4.01 -4.23 -1.40
N ALA A 78 -3.24 -4.83 -0.50
CA ALA A 78 -3.13 -4.40 0.89
C ALA A 78 -1.71 -3.95 1.20
N ILE A 79 -1.55 -2.86 1.95
CA ILE A 79 -0.26 -2.29 2.33
C ILE A 79 -0.15 -2.26 3.85
N LYS A 80 0.96 -2.79 4.39
CA LYS A 80 1.26 -2.69 5.82
C LYS A 80 1.80 -1.29 6.14
N VAL A 81 1.07 -0.54 6.96
CA VAL A 81 1.43 0.80 7.47
C VAL A 81 1.12 0.86 8.97
N ASN A 82 2.08 1.27 9.80
CA ASN A 82 1.90 1.43 11.27
C ASN A 82 1.23 0.21 11.92
N ASP A 83 1.63 -0.99 11.51
CA ASP A 83 1.09 -2.30 11.94
C ASP A 83 -0.32 -2.67 11.49
N LYS A 84 -0.97 -1.85 10.67
CA LYS A 84 -2.26 -2.17 10.05
C LYS A 84 -2.10 -2.50 8.57
N LEU A 85 -3.01 -3.30 8.04
CA LEU A 85 -3.12 -3.59 6.61
C LEU A 85 -4.20 -2.69 6.02
N TYR A 86 -3.82 -1.68 5.27
CA TYR A 86 -4.77 -0.80 4.59
C TYR A 86 -5.01 -1.31 3.17
N LYS A 87 -6.27 -1.33 2.74
CA LYS A 87 -6.62 -1.62 1.36
C LYS A 87 -6.25 -0.44 0.47
N ALA A 88 -5.86 -0.74 -0.77
CA ALA A 88 -5.73 0.26 -1.81
C ALA A 88 -6.34 -0.27 -3.11
N ASN A 89 -7.13 0.57 -3.75
CA ASN A 89 -7.80 0.25 -5.00
C ASN A 89 -7.03 0.85 -6.17
N SER A 90 -6.98 0.14 -7.28
CA SER A 90 -6.35 0.62 -8.51
C SER A 90 -7.08 1.86 -9.04
N LYS A 91 -6.32 2.91 -9.39
CA LYS A 91 -6.80 4.00 -10.24
C LYS A 91 -6.70 3.49 -11.68
N GLN A 92 -7.82 3.01 -12.22
CA GLN A 92 -7.96 2.79 -13.66
C GLN A 92 -7.81 4.12 -14.42
#